data_AF-A0A1X7IG69-F1
#
_entry.id   AF-A0A1X7IG69-F1
#
_cell.length_a   1.000
_cell.length_b   1.000
_cell.length_c   1.000
_cell.angle_alpha   90.00
_cell.angle_beta   90.00
_cell.angle_gamma   90.00
#
_symmetry.space_group_name_H-M   'P 1'
#
loop_
_entity.id
_entity.type
_entity.pdbx_description
1 polymer ?
#
loop_
_entity_poly.entity_id
_entity_poly.type
_entity_poly.pdbx_seq_one_letter_code
_entity_poly.pdbx_strand_id
1 'polypeptide(L)'
;MFSWIADSMLLFTALPFFPFIILWFLSSYWIKEKKRRMKLAIDVTTVFLVASVAGLYNVIFSSEMGIYLLLLIYLLTAGLIGGFMYRKQGQVDVLKLLRAIWRISFLILSVVYILLIIIGIMTYFYKL
;
A
#
# COMPACT_ATOMS: atom_id res chain seq x y z
N MET A 1 18.20 -1.98 -22.31
CA MET A 1 17.41 -3.12 -21.77
C MET A 1 16.93 -2.88 -20.34
N PHE A 2 17.80 -2.46 -19.40
CA PHE A 2 17.37 -2.17 -18.01
C PHE A 2 16.41 -0.98 -17.84
N SER A 3 16.42 0.00 -18.77
CA SER A 3 15.51 1.16 -18.73
C SER A 3 14.03 0.77 -18.83
N TRP A 4 13.67 -0.14 -19.73
CA TRP A 4 12.28 -0.58 -19.93
C TRP A 4 11.68 -1.25 -18.69
N ILE A 5 12.51 -1.99 -17.94
CA ILE A 5 12.09 -2.61 -16.67
C ILE A 5 11.85 -1.52 -15.64
N ALA A 6 12.77 -0.56 -15.50
CA ALA A 6 12.63 0.56 -14.58
C ALA A 6 11.40 1.43 -14.89
N ASP A 7 11.17 1.75 -16.17
CA ASP A 7 10.03 2.55 -16.62
C ASP A 7 8.70 1.83 -16.36
N SER A 8 8.65 0.51 -16.58
CA SER A 8 7.49 -0.30 -16.23
C SER A 8 7.23 -0.33 -14.71
N MET A 9 8.28 -0.42 -13.89
CA MET A 9 8.16 -0.36 -12.43
C MET A 9 7.69 1.00 -11.95
N LEU A 10 8.13 2.09 -12.59
CA LEU A 10 7.66 3.45 -12.33
C LEU A 10 6.18 3.59 -12.67
N LEU A 11 5.72 3.06 -13.80
CA LEU A 11 4.30 3.05 -14.17
C LEU A 11 3.44 2.26 -13.17
N PHE A 12 3.90 1.07 -12.74
CA PHE A 12 3.18 0.27 -11.75
C PHE A 12 3.18 0.92 -10.35
N THR A 13 4.21 1.69 -10.03
CA THR A 13 4.27 2.50 -8.81
C THR A 13 3.42 3.76 -8.93
N ALA A 14 3.26 4.33 -10.12
CA ALA A 14 2.37 5.47 -10.36
C ALA A 14 0.88 5.05 -10.42
N LEU A 15 0.60 3.77 -10.62
CA LEU A 15 -0.75 3.21 -10.68
C LEU A 15 -0.82 1.91 -9.88
N PRO A 16 -0.78 1.96 -8.54
CA PRO A 16 -0.71 0.76 -7.69
C PRO A 16 -1.92 -0.17 -7.81
N PHE A 17 -3.03 0.29 -8.39
CA PHE A 17 -4.19 -0.54 -8.71
C PHE A 17 -3.99 -1.46 -9.93
N PHE A 18 -3.11 -1.11 -10.87
CA PHE A 18 -2.79 -1.96 -12.02
C PHE A 18 -2.12 -3.29 -11.62
N PRO A 19 -1.08 -3.32 -10.76
CA PRO A 19 -0.53 -4.58 -10.27
C PRO A 19 -1.59 -5.45 -9.59
N PHE A 20 -2.60 -4.86 -8.93
CA PHE A 20 -3.68 -5.62 -8.29
C PHE A 20 -4.50 -6.40 -9.31
N ILE A 21 -4.93 -5.71 -10.37
CA ILE A 21 -5.73 -6.31 -11.44
C ILE A 21 -4.90 -7.39 -12.16
N ILE A 22 -3.65 -7.08 -12.50
CA ILE A 22 -2.74 -7.99 -13.21
C ILE A 22 -2.48 -9.25 -12.38
N LEU A 23 -2.13 -9.10 -11.10
CA LEU A 23 -1.85 -10.24 -10.23
C LEU A 23 -3.09 -11.07 -9.92
N TRP A 24 -4.25 -10.43 -9.83
CA TRP A 24 -5.51 -11.15 -9.70
C TRP A 24 -5.79 -12.03 -10.94
N PHE A 25 -5.55 -11.49 -12.14
CA PHE A 25 -5.67 -12.24 -13.40
C PHE A 25 -4.61 -13.35 -13.54
N LEU A 26 -3.32 -13.03 -13.33
CA LEU A 26 -2.22 -14.01 -13.45
C LEU A 26 -2.36 -15.13 -12.42
N SER A 27 -2.68 -14.79 -11.17
CA SER A 27 -2.86 -15.79 -10.12
C SER A 27 -4.08 -16.68 -10.37
N SER A 28 -5.04 -16.22 -11.19
CA SER A 28 -6.21 -17.00 -11.60
C SER A 28 -5.84 -18.32 -12.27
N TYR A 29 -4.74 -18.33 -13.04
CA TYR A 29 -4.26 -19.51 -13.77
C TYR A 29 -3.58 -20.56 -12.87
N TRP A 30 -2.98 -20.15 -11.75
CA TRP A 30 -2.10 -21.03 -10.93
C TRP A 30 -2.71 -21.40 -9.58
N ILE A 31 -3.63 -20.60 -9.05
CA ILE A 31 -4.17 -20.77 -7.70
C ILE A 31 -5.68 -20.93 -7.78
N LYS A 32 -6.18 -22.16 -7.61
CA LYS A 32 -7.62 -22.45 -7.67
C LYS A 32 -8.40 -21.79 -6.52
N GLU A 33 -7.77 -21.62 -5.35
CA GLU A 33 -8.41 -21.03 -4.18
C GLU A 33 -8.52 -19.50 -4.28
N LYS A 34 -9.76 -19.00 -4.44
CA LYS A 34 -10.07 -17.56 -4.54
C LYS A 34 -9.55 -16.74 -3.35
N LYS A 35 -9.67 -17.26 -2.12
CA LYS A 35 -9.19 -16.59 -0.90
C LYS A 35 -7.67 -16.45 -0.88
N ARG A 36 -6.93 -17.42 -1.41
CA ARG A 36 -5.46 -17.41 -1.44
C ARG A 36 -4.94 -16.48 -2.54
N ARG A 37 -5.57 -16.48 -3.73
CA ARG A 37 -5.30 -15.49 -4.79
C ARG A 37 -5.43 -14.06 -4.29
N MET A 38 -6.54 -13.77 -3.63
CA MET A 38 -6.83 -12.42 -3.15
C MET A 38 -5.79 -11.95 -2.13
N LYS A 39 -5.36 -12.82 -1.21
CA LYS A 39 -4.30 -12.51 -0.25
C LYS A 39 -2.97 -12.18 -0.95
N LEU A 40 -2.57 -12.98 -1.93
CA LEU A 40 -1.33 -12.74 -2.67
C LEU A 40 -1.37 -11.44 -3.48
N ALA A 41 -2.50 -11.17 -4.15
CA ALA A 41 -2.68 -9.92 -4.87
C ALA A 41 -2.54 -8.71 -3.92
N ILE A 42 -3.22 -8.75 -2.77
CA ILE A 42 -3.12 -7.73 -1.72
C ILE A 42 -1.67 -7.57 -1.27
N ASP A 43 -0.99 -8.68 -0.92
CA ASP A 43 0.34 -8.62 -0.33
C ASP A 43 1.35 -7.95 -1.26
N VAL A 44 1.32 -8.31 -2.55
CA VAL A 44 2.21 -7.73 -3.55
C VAL A 44 1.84 -6.27 -3.85
N THR A 45 0.55 -5.95 -3.96
CA THR A 45 0.11 -4.56 -4.24
C THR A 45 0.37 -3.61 -3.10
N THR A 46 0.41 -4.10 -1.87
CA THR A 46 0.77 -3.28 -0.70
C THR A 46 2.18 -2.74 -0.86
N VAL A 47 3.12 -3.54 -1.37
CA VAL A 47 4.50 -3.09 -1.62
C VAL A 47 4.54 -1.94 -2.63
N PHE A 48 3.77 -2.06 -3.72
CA PHE A 48 3.64 -0.98 -4.70
C PHE A 48 3.00 0.27 -4.07
N LEU A 49 1.88 0.11 -3.34
CA LEU A 49 1.18 1.21 -2.64
C LEU A 49 2.10 1.97 -1.69
N VAL A 50 2.96 1.28 -0.95
CA VAL A 50 3.95 1.90 -0.05
C VAL A 50 4.85 2.84 -0.84
N ALA A 51 5.45 2.35 -1.92
CA ALA A 51 6.31 3.16 -2.79
C ALA A 51 5.54 4.31 -3.44
N SER A 52 4.31 4.06 -3.91
CA SER A 52 3.43 5.06 -4.52
C SER A 52 3.12 6.21 -3.55
N VAL A 53 2.69 5.89 -2.32
CA VAL A 53 2.29 6.88 -1.32
C VAL A 53 3.48 7.74 -0.89
N ALA A 54 4.64 7.13 -0.61
CA ALA A 54 5.83 7.90 -0.26
C ALA A 54 6.31 8.79 -1.40
N GLY A 55 6.38 8.25 -2.63
CA GLY A 55 6.80 9.01 -3.79
C GLY A 55 5.85 10.17 -4.10
N LEU A 56 4.54 9.91 -4.11
CA LEU A 56 3.53 10.91 -4.40
C LEU A 56 3.51 12.02 -3.34
N TYR A 57 3.64 11.67 -2.07
CA TYR A 57 3.78 12.66 -1.00
C TYR A 57 4.99 13.56 -1.24
N ASN A 58 6.14 12.96 -1.55
CA ASN A 58 7.37 13.73 -1.76
C ASN A 58 7.26 14.69 -2.94
N VAL A 59 6.58 14.28 -4.01
CA VAL A 59 6.32 15.13 -5.19
C VAL A 59 5.38 16.29 -4.85
N ILE A 60 4.28 16.03 -4.15
CA ILE A 60 3.27 17.06 -3.82
C ILE A 60 3.84 18.10 -2.86
N PHE A 61 4.50 17.64 -1.79
CA PHE A 61 4.98 18.52 -0.72
C PHE A 61 6.44 18.96 -0.92
N SER A 62 7.11 18.53 -2.00
CA SER A 62 8.52 18.84 -2.29
C SER A 62 9.44 18.56 -1.09
N SER A 63 9.20 17.46 -0.39
CA SER A 63 9.85 17.09 0.88
C SER A 63 10.13 15.59 0.89
N GLU A 64 11.16 15.14 1.62
CA GLU A 64 11.46 13.70 1.76
C GLU A 64 10.63 13.01 2.87
N MET A 65 9.61 13.73 3.39
CA MET A 65 8.84 13.28 4.56
C MET A 65 7.88 12.08 4.29
N GLY A 66 7.72 11.64 3.05
CA GLY A 66 6.79 10.56 2.69
C GLY A 66 7.11 9.21 3.35
N ILE A 67 8.39 8.92 3.61
CA ILE A 67 8.80 7.70 4.34
C ILE A 67 8.34 7.78 5.81
N TYR A 68 8.41 8.95 6.42
CA TYR A 68 7.95 9.15 7.81
C TYR A 68 6.44 9.05 7.91
N LEU A 69 5.69 9.50 6.88
CA LEU A 69 4.24 9.28 6.80
C LEU A 69 3.90 7.79 6.77
N LEU A 70 4.61 6.99 5.97
CA LEU A 70 4.43 5.53 5.95
C LEU A 70 4.71 4.91 7.32
N LEU A 71 5.83 5.28 7.93
CA LEU A 71 6.21 4.79 9.25
C LEU A 71 5.14 5.13 10.30
N LEU A 72 4.59 6.34 10.25
CA LEU A 72 3.48 6.75 11.10
C LEU A 72 2.23 5.89 10.88
N ILE A 73 1.85 5.64 9.62
CA ILE A 73 0.70 4.76 9.29
C ILE A 73 0.91 3.34 9.85
N TYR A 74 2.11 2.79 9.70
CA TYR A 74 2.44 1.46 10.23
C TYR A 74 2.43 1.42 11.76
N LEU A 75 2.93 2.48 12.41
CA LEU A 75 2.92 2.56 13.88
C LEU A 75 1.50 2.69 14.44
N LEU A 76 0.68 3.55 13.81
CA LEU A 76 -0.74 3.72 14.19
C LEU A 76 -1.52 2.43 13.99
N THR A 77 -1.36 1.75 12.86
CA THR A 77 -2.02 0.46 12.62
C THR A 77 -1.55 -0.62 13.59
N ALA A 78 -0.25 -0.70 13.86
CA ALA A 78 0.30 -1.62 14.85
C ALA A 78 -0.25 -1.35 16.25
N GLY A 79 -0.31 -0.09 16.68
CA GLY A 79 -0.84 0.30 17.98
C GLY A 79 -2.34 -0.02 18.13
N LEU A 80 -3.15 0.32 17.12
CA LEU A 80 -4.59 0.05 17.12
C LEU A 80 -4.90 -1.45 17.14
N ILE A 81 -4.25 -2.21 16.24
CA ILE A 81 -4.50 -3.65 16.12
C ILE A 81 -3.91 -4.41 17.31
N GLY A 82 -2.70 -4.04 17.74
CA GLY A 82 -2.03 -4.63 18.91
C GLY A 82 -2.84 -4.43 20.18
N GLY A 83 -3.33 -3.20 20.42
CA GLY A 83 -4.20 -2.91 21.56
C GLY A 83 -5.54 -3.66 21.50
N PHE A 84 -6.15 -3.77 20.31
CA PHE A 84 -7.37 -4.55 20.13
C PHE A 84 -7.16 -6.05 20.36
N MET A 85 -6.07 -6.62 19.85
CA MET A 85 -5.72 -8.03 20.06
C MET A 85 -5.41 -8.32 21.52
N TYR A 86 -4.67 -7.44 22.20
CA TYR A 86 -4.34 -7.57 23.62
C TYR A 86 -5.61 -7.62 24.49
N ARG A 87 -6.57 -6.72 24.24
CA ARG A 87 -7.85 -6.71 24.96
C ARG A 87 -8.70 -7.96 24.72
N LYS A 88 -8.66 -8.54 23.52
CA LYS A 88 -9.51 -9.69 23.17
C LYS A 88 -8.93 -11.06 23.51
N GLN A 89 -7.62 -11.24 23.43
CA GLN A 89 -6.98 -12.55 23.53
C GLN A 89 -6.04 -12.67 24.73
N GLY A 90 -5.75 -11.57 25.44
CA GLY A 90 -4.82 -11.55 26.59
C GLY A 90 -3.35 -11.76 26.22
N GLN A 91 -3.07 -12.27 25.01
CA GLN A 91 -1.74 -12.48 24.46
C GLN A 91 -1.69 -11.97 23.03
N VAL A 92 -0.59 -11.29 22.69
CA VAL A 92 -0.36 -10.79 21.34
C VAL A 92 0.49 -11.81 20.58
N ASP A 93 -0.15 -12.56 19.69
CA ASP A 93 0.57 -13.39 18.72
C ASP A 93 1.17 -12.47 17.63
N VAL A 94 2.49 -12.27 17.70
CA VAL A 94 3.23 -11.36 16.84
C VAL A 94 3.05 -11.68 15.35
N LEU A 95 2.98 -12.96 14.98
CA LEU A 95 2.79 -13.38 13.59
C LEU A 95 1.38 -13.04 13.09
N LYS A 96 0.36 -13.23 13.94
CA LYS A 96 -1.01 -12.83 13.62
C LYS A 96 -1.15 -11.32 13.54
N LEU A 97 -0.47 -10.58 14.42
CA LEU A 97 -0.45 -9.12 14.44
C LEU A 97 0.18 -8.57 13.16
N LEU A 98 1.40 -9.00 12.80
CA LEU A 98 2.08 -8.55 11.58
C LEU A 98 1.24 -8.82 10.33
N ARG A 99 0.62 -10.00 10.23
CA ARG A 99 -0.27 -10.34 9.12
C ARG A 99 -1.52 -9.47 9.08
N ALA A 100 -2.06 -9.09 10.23
CA ALA A 100 -3.21 -8.19 10.32
C ALA A 100 -2.84 -6.75 9.94
N ILE A 101 -1.70 -6.25 10.44
CA ILE A 101 -1.14 -4.93 10.08
C ILE A 101 -0.96 -4.86 8.57
N TRP A 102 -0.30 -5.85 7.97
CA TRP A 102 -0.03 -5.85 6.53
C TRP A 102 -1.32 -5.73 5.71
N ARG A 103 -2.37 -6.47 6.08
CA ARG A 103 -3.67 -6.45 5.38
C ARG A 103 -4.45 -5.16 5.58
N ILE A 104 -4.44 -4.61 6.78
CA ILE A 104 -5.15 -3.35 7.07
C ILE A 104 -4.40 -2.17 6.44
N SER A 105 -3.08 -2.24 6.39
CA SER A 105 -2.23 -1.24 5.74
C SER A 105 -2.58 -1.09 4.26
N PHE A 106 -2.86 -2.17 3.52
CA PHE A 106 -3.34 -2.09 2.14
C PHE A 106 -4.54 -1.15 1.99
N LEU A 107 -5.55 -1.31 2.85
CA LEU A 107 -6.77 -0.53 2.79
C LEU A 107 -6.50 0.95 3.12
N ILE A 108 -5.76 1.21 4.19
CA ILE A 108 -5.42 2.57 4.62
C ILE A 108 -4.56 3.26 3.57
N LEU A 109 -3.52 2.60 3.07
CA LEU A 109 -2.65 3.15 2.03
C LEU A 109 -3.42 3.41 0.75
N SER A 110 -4.39 2.57 0.37
CA SER A 110 -5.24 2.82 -0.80
C SER A 110 -6.06 4.11 -0.64
N VAL A 111 -6.64 4.33 0.55
CA VAL A 111 -7.40 5.55 0.83
C VAL A 111 -6.48 6.78 0.84
N VAL A 112 -5.34 6.70 1.53
CA VAL A 112 -4.33 7.79 1.57
C VAL A 112 -3.83 8.12 0.16
N TYR A 113 -3.60 7.10 -0.67
CA TYR A 113 -3.18 7.28 -2.05
C TYR A 113 -4.22 8.05 -2.87
N ILE A 114 -5.50 7.66 -2.78
CA ILE A 114 -6.59 8.38 -3.48
C ILE A 114 -6.68 9.83 -3.01
N LEU A 115 -6.57 10.07 -1.69
CA LEU A 115 -6.56 11.43 -1.14
C LEU A 115 -5.38 12.26 -1.66
N LEU A 116 -4.18 11.68 -1.69
CA LEU A 116 -2.99 12.34 -2.22
C LEU A 116 -3.13 12.64 -3.71
N ILE A 117 -3.72 11.75 -4.52
CA ILE A 117 -4.02 12.06 -5.93
C ILE A 117 -4.93 13.28 -6.02
N ILE A 118 -6.03 13.31 -5.27
CA ILE A 118 -6.99 14.42 -5.30
C ILE A 118 -6.28 15.74 -4.92
N ILE A 119 -5.47 15.72 -3.85
CA ILE A 119 -4.68 16.87 -3.43
C ILE A 119 -3.69 17.28 -4.52
N GLY A 120 -2.94 16.33 -5.09
CA GLY A 120 -1.95 16.61 -6.13
C GLY A 120 -2.58 17.22 -7.39
N ILE A 121 -3.75 16.73 -7.79
CA ILE A 121 -4.54 17.32 -8.88
C ILE A 121 -4.94 18.75 -8.53
N MET A 122 -5.47 19.00 -7.33
CA MET A 122 -5.82 20.36 -6.89
C MET A 122 -4.59 21.29 -6.89
N THR A 123 -3.46 20.85 -6.34
CA THR A 123 -2.21 21.62 -6.30
C THR A 123 -1.72 21.94 -7.71
N TYR A 124 -1.84 21.00 -8.65
CA TYR A 124 -1.49 21.23 -10.05
C TYR A 124 -2.36 22.32 -10.68
N PHE A 125 -3.68 22.28 -10.48
CA PHE A 125 -4.60 23.30 -10.98
C PHE A 125 -4.35 24.69 -10.37
N TYR A 126 -4.00 24.77 -9.08
CA TYR A 126 -3.70 26.04 -8.42
C TYR A 126 -2.36 26.66 -8.84
N LYS A 127 -1.44 25.86 -9.38
CA LYS A 127 -0.10 26.30 -9.80
C LYS A 127 -0.06 26.67 -11.29
N LEU A 128 -1.14 26.40 -12.05
CA LEU A 128 -1.34 26.75 -13.45
C LEU A 128 -2.01 28.13 -13.58
#